data_AF-A0A1H3VKM6-F1
#
_entry.id   AF-A0A1H3VKM6-F1
#
_cell.length_a   1.000
_cell.length_b   1.000
_cell.length_c   1.000
_cell.angle_alpha   90.00
_cell.angle_beta   90.00
_cell.angle_gamma   90.00
#
_symmetry.space_group_name_H-M   'P 1'
#
loop_
_entity.id
_entity.type
_entity.pdbx_description
1 polymer ?
#
loop_
_entity_poly.entity_id
_entity_poly.type
_entity_poly.pdbx_seq_one_letter_code
_entity_poly.pdbx_strand_id
1 'polypeptide(L)' 'MLLHPLPWPEGRRLAAAITFDVDVDSVIRNARPEDGHLRLAAVSMGRYGPAVAVPRILDTYGRFGLRQTVFMPAW' A
#
# COMPACT_ATOMS: atom_id res chain seq x y z
N MET A 1 23.66 -9.34 -13.99
CA MET A 1 24.31 -9.09 -12.68
C MET A 1 24.33 -7.58 -12.46
N LEU A 2 24.08 -7.08 -11.25
CA LEU A 2 24.15 -5.62 -10.98
C LEU A 2 25.57 -5.12 -11.30
N LEU A 3 25.68 -4.06 -12.09
CA LEU A 3 26.97 -3.48 -12.49
C LEU A 3 27.73 -2.91 -11.28
N HIS A 4 27.00 -2.48 -10.26
CA HIS A 4 27.52 -1.94 -9.00
C HIS A 4 26.71 -2.51 -7.82
N PRO A 5 27.13 -3.65 -7.23
CA PRO A 5 26.44 -4.20 -6.07
C PRO A 5 26.59 -3.27 -4.87
N LEU A 6 25.46 -2.90 -4.27
CA LEU A 6 25.44 -2.13 -3.02
C LEU A 6 25.72 -3.05 -1.83
N PRO A 7 26.50 -2.61 -0.82
CA PRO A 7 26.67 -3.37 0.41
C PRO A 7 25.35 -3.37 1.18
N TRP A 8 24.78 -4.55 1.40
CA TRP A 8 23.65 -4.70 2.31
C TRP A 8 24.13 -4.91 3.75
N PRO A 9 23.36 -4.44 4.75
CA PRO A 9 23.64 -4.71 6.15
C PRO A 9 23.83 -6.20 6.43
N GLU A 10 24.61 -6.53 7.47
CA GLU A 10 24.75 -7.90 8.00
C GLU A 10 25.22 -8.95 6.96
N GLY A 11 25.97 -8.52 5.93
CA GLY A 11 26.49 -9.43 4.89
C GLY A 11 25.40 -10.05 4.01
N ARG A 12 24.19 -9.47 3.98
CA ARG A 12 23.11 -9.91 3.10
C ARG A 12 23.47 -9.68 1.64
N ARG A 13 22.87 -10.46 0.74
CA ARG A 13 23.14 -10.40 -0.72
C ARG A 13 22.00 -9.79 -1.52
N LEU A 14 20.84 -9.61 -0.89
CA LEU A 14 19.62 -9.12 -1.50
C LEU A 14 18.77 -8.44 -0.44
N ALA A 15 18.10 -7.36 -0.82
CA ALA A 15 16.99 -6.79 -0.09
C ALA A 15 15.71 -6.95 -0.92
N ALA A 16 14.59 -7.19 -0.24
CA ALA A 16 13.27 -7.17 -0.83
C ALA A 16 12.39 -6.23 0.01
N ALA A 17 11.60 -5.40 -0.67
CA ALA A 17 10.61 -4.55 -0.04
C ALA A 17 9.24 -4.97 -0.57
N ILE A 18 8.33 -5.27 0.35
CA ILE A 18 6.92 -5.46 0.02
C ILE A 18 6.21 -4.19 0.50
N THR A 19 5.63 -3.47 -0.44
CA THR A 19 4.98 -2.17 -0.20
C THR A 19 3.50 -2.26 -0.53
N PHE A 20 2.70 -1.42 0.13
CA PHE A 20 1.27 -1.34 -0.12
C PHE A 20 0.87 0.10 -0.43
N ASP A 21 0.10 0.26 -1.49
CA ASP A 21 -0.52 1.51 -1.85
C ASP A 21 -1.96 1.47 -1.33
N VAL A 22 -2.27 2.33 -0.36
CA VAL A 22 -3.60 2.40 0.25
C VAL A 22 -4.33 3.60 -0.32
N ASP A 23 -4.70 3.48 -1.59
CA ASP A 23 -5.26 4.58 -2.38
C ASP A 23 -6.72 4.90 -2.06
N VAL A 24 -7.47 3.94 -1.50
CA VAL A 24 -8.90 4.08 -1.18
C VAL A 24 -9.70 4.54 -2.41
N ASP A 25 -10.40 5.68 -2.35
CA ASP A 25 -11.17 6.29 -3.42
C ASP A 25 -10.43 7.46 -4.09
N SER A 26 -9.15 7.67 -3.78
CA SER A 26 -8.36 8.80 -4.31
C SER A 26 -8.30 8.82 -5.84
N VAL A 27 -8.14 7.66 -6.48
CA VAL A 27 -8.13 7.53 -7.96
C VAL A 27 -9.48 7.97 -8.55
N ILE A 28 -10.59 7.56 -7.92
CA ILE A 28 -11.94 7.91 -8.37
C ILE A 28 -12.16 9.41 -8.28
N ARG A 29 -11.76 10.01 -7.17
CA ARG A 29 -11.93 11.44 -6.95
C ARG A 29 -10.97 12.29 -7.79
N ASN A 30 -9.76 11.81 -8.07
CA ASN A 30 -8.84 12.48 -9.00
C ASN A 30 -9.40 12.47 -10.43
N ALA A 31 -9.89 11.32 -10.90
CA ALA A 31 -10.50 11.21 -12.21
C ALA A 31 -11.84 11.96 -12.34
N ARG A 32 -12.52 12.21 -11.21
CA ARG A 32 -13.84 12.85 -11.15
C ARG A 32 -13.92 13.81 -9.94
N PRO A 33 -13.31 15.00 -10.05
CA PRO A 33 -13.25 15.93 -8.93
C PRO A 33 -14.63 16.40 -8.46
N GLU A 34 -15.55 16.63 -9.42
CA GLU A 34 -16.87 17.20 -9.13
C GLU A 34 -17.83 16.19 -8.48
N ASP A 35 -17.86 14.94 -8.95
CA ASP A 35 -18.90 13.96 -8.61
C ASP A 35 -18.35 12.58 -8.17
N GLY A 36 -17.03 12.41 -8.05
CA GLY A 36 -16.42 11.13 -7.70
C GLY A 36 -16.91 10.56 -6.37
N HIS A 37 -17.23 11.42 -5.42
CA HIS A 37 -17.80 11.04 -4.12
C HIS A 37 -19.21 10.45 -4.21
N LEU A 38 -19.96 10.72 -5.28
CA LEU A 38 -21.31 10.19 -5.52
C LEU A 38 -21.29 8.81 -6.19
N ARG A 39 -20.12 8.32 -6.61
CA ARG A 39 -19.96 7.02 -7.28
C ARG A 39 -19.96 5.88 -6.27
N LEU A 40 -21.14 5.60 -5.72
CA LEU A 40 -21.34 4.71 -4.57
C LEU A 40 -20.64 3.35 -4.72
N ALA A 41 -20.75 2.69 -5.88
CA ALA A 41 -20.13 1.39 -6.10
C ALA A 41 -18.59 1.45 -5.97
N ALA A 42 -17.96 2.44 -6.61
CA ALA A 42 -16.50 2.58 -6.61
C ALA A 42 -15.99 3.04 -5.23
N VAL A 43 -16.66 3.99 -4.60
CA VAL A 43 -16.32 4.46 -3.24
C VAL A 43 -16.49 3.32 -2.22
N SER A 44 -17.57 2.54 -2.32
CA SER A 44 -17.80 1.39 -1.43
C SER A 44 -16.72 0.33 -1.61
N MET A 45 -16.28 0.07 -2.84
CA MET A 45 -15.16 -0.83 -3.10
C MET A 45 -13.86 -0.29 -2.47
N GLY A 46 -13.55 1.00 -2.66
CA GLY A 46 -12.36 1.64 -2.09
C GLY A 46 -12.30 1.55 -0.56
N ARG A 47 -13.45 1.63 0.12
CA ARG A 47 -13.53 1.50 1.59
C ARG A 47 -13.12 0.14 2.13
N TYR A 48 -13.15 -0.92 1.32
CA TYR A 48 -12.68 -2.24 1.74
C TYR A 48 -11.20 -2.22 2.16
N GLY A 49 -10.38 -1.41 1.48
CA GLY A 49 -8.96 -1.23 1.77
C GLY A 49 -8.70 -0.91 3.25
N PRO A 50 -9.07 0.29 3.73
CA PRO A 50 -8.80 0.70 5.10
C PRO A 50 -9.65 -0.06 6.14
N ALA A 51 -10.89 -0.43 5.82
CA ALA A 51 -11.78 -1.06 6.80
C ALA A 51 -11.51 -2.55 7.04
N VAL A 52 -10.98 -3.27 6.04
CA VAL A 52 -10.84 -4.73 6.10
C VAL A 52 -9.45 -5.20 5.68
N ALA A 53 -8.93 -4.75 4.53
CA ALA A 53 -7.69 -5.28 3.99
C ALA A 53 -6.46 -4.87 4.82
N VAL A 54 -6.33 -3.59 5.16
CA VAL A 54 -5.19 -3.06 5.92
C VAL A 54 -5.05 -3.73 7.29
N PRO A 55 -6.09 -3.84 8.14
CA PRO A 55 -5.98 -4.57 9.41
C PRO A 55 -5.50 -6.02 9.24
N ARG A 56 -5.99 -6.73 8.21
CA ARG A 56 -5.59 -8.11 7.91
C ARG A 56 -4.14 -8.22 7.47
N ILE A 57 -3.67 -7.27 6.65
CA ILE A 57 -2.27 -7.20 6.21
C ILE A 57 -1.37 -6.93 7.42
N LEU A 58 -1.71 -5.96 8.27
CA LEU A 58 -0.93 -5.65 9.48
C LEU A 58 -0.83 -6.84 10.43
N ASP A 59 -1.94 -7.54 10.69
CA ASP A 59 -1.95 -8.77 11.51
C ASP A 59 -1.04 -9.85 10.91
N THR A 60 -1.10 -10.05 9.59
CA THR A 60 -0.22 -11.02 8.90
C THR A 60 1.26 -10.64 9.07
N TYR A 61 1.62 -9.38 8.89
CA TYR A 61 2.99 -8.91 9.06
C TYR A 61 3.47 -9.05 10.51
N GLY A 62 2.58 -8.77 11.47
CA GLY A 62 2.84 -8.97 12.89
C GLY A 62 3.20 -10.42 13.21
N ARG A 63 2.48 -11.39 12.65
CA ARG A 63 2.74 -12.83 12.84
C ARG A 63 4.10 -13.27 12.29
N PHE A 64 4.59 -12.65 11.23
CA PHE A 64 5.89 -12.97 10.63
C PHE A 64 7.03 -12.06 11.10
N GLY A 65 6.76 -11.08 11.98
CA GLY A 65 7.75 -10.09 12.42
C GLY A 65 8.30 -9.22 11.28
N LEU A 66 7.52 -9.04 10.21
CA LEU A 66 7.93 -8.25 9.03
C LEU A 66 7.63 -6.77 9.23
N ARG A 67 8.40 -5.92 8.56
CA ARG A 67 8.16 -4.48 8.43
C ARG A 67 7.80 -4.14 6.99
N GLN A 68 6.85 -3.24 6.80
CA GLN A 68 6.41 -2.74 5.50
C GLN A 68 6.47 -1.22 5.42
N THR A 69 6.47 -0.73 4.18
CA THR A 69 6.18 0.66 3.86
C THR A 69 4.79 0.75 3.25
N VAL A 70 4.00 1.72 3.70
CA VAL A 70 2.68 2.01 3.15
C VAL A 70 2.72 3.39 2.49
N PHE A 71 2.29 3.47 1.24
CA PHE A 71 2.09 4.72 0.53
C PHE A 71 0.62 5.10 0.66
N MET A 72 0.37 6.26 1.27
CA MET A 72 -0.99 6.76 1.52
C MET A 72 -1.14 8.14 0.89
N PRO A 73 -2.22 8.41 0.16
CA PRO A 73 -2.55 9.76 -0.27
C PRO A 73 -2.81 10.65 0.96
N ALA A 74 -2.44 11.92 0.86
CA ALA A 74 -2.42 12.84 2.01
C ALA A 74 -3.79 13.37 2.46
N TRP A 75 -4.87 13.09 1.73
CA TRP A 75 -6.14 13.81 1.81
C TRP A 75 -7.32 12.89 2.13
#